data_AF-A0A368FQ14-F1
#
_entry.id   AF-A0A368FQ14-F1
#
_cell.length_a   1.000
_cell.length_b   1.000
_cell.length_c   1.000
_cell.angle_alpha   90.00
_cell.angle_beta   90.00
_cell.angle_gamma   90.00
#
_symmetry.space_group_name_H-M   'P 1'
#
loop_
_entity.id
_entity.type
_entity.pdbx_description
1 polymer ?
#
loop_
_entity_poly.entity_id
_entity_poly.type
_entity_poly.pdbx_seq_one_letter_code
_entity_poly.pdbx_strand_id
1 'polypeptide(L)'
;MYVICSFSEFDPKVLVYDPTTLAGEWKQDETTKKWTKCSREFKPYRSERPAVLNNVLEAIHNTPLVKLNRVPKENGVKCNMCRF
;
A
#
# COMPACT_ATOMS: atom_id res chain seq x y z
N MET A 1 31.97 27.56 -17.74
CA MET A 1 31.57 26.55 -18.74
C MET A 1 30.58 25.63 -18.05
N TYR A 2 29.28 25.86 -18.22
CA TYR A 2 28.23 25.14 -17.49
C TYR A 2 27.92 23.82 -18.19
N VAL A 3 27.98 22.71 -17.45
CA VAL A 3 27.56 21.39 -17.90
C VAL A 3 26.03 21.36 -17.84
N ILE A 4 25.39 21.38 -18.99
CA ILE A 4 23.94 21.26 -19.13
C ILE A 4 23.60 19.79 -18.87
N CYS A 5 22.83 19.56 -17.81
CA CYS A 5 22.20 18.29 -17.50
C CYS A 5 21.42 17.82 -18.74
N SER A 6 21.86 16.73 -19.36
CA SER A 6 21.18 16.10 -20.47
C SER A 6 19.79 15.65 -20.02
N PHE A 7 18.78 16.33 -20.54
CA PHE A 7 17.36 16.02 -20.37
C PHE A 7 17.14 14.60 -20.92
N SER A 8 17.03 13.61 -20.05
CA SER A 8 16.76 12.22 -20.42
C SER A 8 15.44 12.18 -21.20
N GLU A 9 15.45 11.55 -22.38
CA GLU A 9 14.29 11.41 -23.25
C GLU A 9 13.08 10.89 -22.48
N PHE A 10 12.02 11.69 -22.47
CA PHE A 10 10.76 11.37 -21.81
C PHE A 10 10.02 10.32 -22.65
N ASP A 11 9.98 9.08 -22.17
CA ASP A 11 9.31 7.98 -22.84
C ASP A 11 7.78 8.03 -22.52
N PRO A 12 6.89 8.38 -23.47
CA PRO A 12 5.48 8.64 -23.19
C PRO A 12 4.71 7.42 -22.70
N LYS A 13 5.30 6.21 -22.80
CA LYS A 13 4.74 4.97 -22.26
C LYS A 13 4.64 4.96 -20.72
N VAL A 14 5.44 5.77 -20.03
CA VAL A 14 5.38 5.88 -18.55
C VAL A 14 4.06 6.52 -18.08
N LEU A 15 3.41 7.32 -18.93
CA LEU A 15 2.14 7.97 -18.58
C LEU A 15 0.91 7.08 -18.75
N VAL A 16 1.02 5.94 -19.43
CA VAL A 16 -0.08 5.00 -19.61
C VAL A 16 -0.05 3.98 -18.47
N TYR A 17 -0.22 4.47 -17.26
CA TYR A 17 -0.50 3.61 -16.11
C TYR A 17 -1.98 3.27 -16.10
N ASP A 18 -2.32 2.06 -16.52
CA ASP A 18 -3.68 1.50 -16.39
C ASP A 18 -3.72 0.54 -15.17
N PRO A 19 -4.19 1.01 -13.99
CA PRO A 19 -4.23 0.19 -12.77
C PRO A 19 -5.14 -1.04 -12.92
N THR A 20 -6.03 -1.03 -13.91
CA THR A 20 -7.01 -2.11 -14.16
C THR A 20 -6.34 -3.35 -14.76
N THR A 21 -5.24 -3.19 -15.49
CA THR A 21 -4.49 -4.31 -16.10
C THR A 21 -3.65 -5.11 -15.09
N LEU A 22 -3.30 -4.50 -13.96
CA LEU A 22 -2.55 -5.15 -12.86
C LEU A 22 -3.47 -5.83 -11.85
N ALA A 23 -4.77 -5.57 -11.91
CA ALA A 23 -5.74 -6.23 -11.07
C ALA A 23 -5.96 -7.65 -11.61
N GLY A 24 -5.27 -8.64 -11.02
CA GLY A 24 -5.48 -10.05 -11.35
C GLY A 24 -6.96 -10.44 -11.33
N GLU A 25 -7.36 -11.33 -12.24
CA GLU A 25 -8.73 -11.78 -12.40
C GLU A 25 -9.26 -12.40 -11.10
N TRP A 26 -10.44 -11.97 -10.70
CA TRP A 26 -11.12 -12.52 -9.54
C TRP A 26 -11.63 -13.93 -9.86
N LYS A 27 -11.09 -14.92 -9.17
CA LYS A 27 -11.58 -16.30 -9.25
C LYS A 27 -12.53 -16.56 -8.09
N GLN A 28 -13.75 -16.96 -8.42
CA GLN A 28 -14.73 -17.40 -7.45
C GLN A 28 -14.50 -18.88 -7.17
N ASP A 29 -14.34 -19.23 -5.90
CA ASP A 29 -14.24 -20.63 -5.48
C ASP A 29 -15.63 -21.28 -5.60
N GLU A 30 -15.75 -22.34 -6.40
CA GLU A 30 -17.01 -23.00 -6.75
C GLU A 30 -17.72 -23.58 -5.52
N THR A 31 -16.97 -23.98 -4.51
CA THR A 31 -17.51 -24.67 -3.31
C THR A 31 -17.92 -23.68 -2.22
N THR A 32 -17.12 -22.64 -2.00
CA THR A 32 -17.32 -21.70 -0.89
C THR A 32 -18.02 -20.40 -1.32
N LYS A 33 -18.19 -20.18 -2.64
CA LYS A 33 -18.67 -18.94 -3.27
C LYS A 33 -17.88 -17.69 -2.85
N LYS A 34 -16.72 -17.87 -2.23
CA LYS A 34 -15.84 -16.77 -1.80
C LYS A 34 -15.01 -16.31 -2.98
N TRP A 35 -14.90 -14.99 -3.08
CA TRP A 35 -14.03 -14.34 -4.05
C TRP A 35 -12.62 -14.28 -3.49
N THR A 36 -11.66 -14.94 -4.14
CA THR A 36 -10.25 -14.93 -3.72
C THR A 36 -9.37 -14.41 -4.85
N LYS A 37 -8.74 -13.26 -4.63
CA LYS A 37 -7.78 -12.63 -5.58
C LYS A 37 -6.40 -13.30 -5.54
N CYS A 38 -6.09 -14.05 -4.48
CA CYS A 38 -4.76 -14.60 -4.26
C CYS A 38 -4.84 -16.06 -3.82
N SER A 39 -4.20 -16.94 -4.58
CA SER A 39 -3.98 -18.34 -4.20
C SER A 39 -2.80 -18.51 -3.23
N ARG A 40 -2.03 -17.44 -2.96
CA ARG A 40 -0.93 -17.46 -2.01
C ARG A 40 -1.45 -17.27 -0.59
N GLU A 41 -0.90 -18.05 0.32
CA GLU A 41 -1.12 -17.89 1.74
C GLU A 41 -0.63 -16.51 2.20
N PHE A 42 -1.49 -15.79 2.90
CA PHE A 42 -1.10 -14.54 3.53
C PHE A 42 -0.16 -14.84 4.69
N LYS A 43 0.94 -14.09 4.80
CA LYS A 43 1.78 -14.16 6.00
C LYS A 43 0.94 -13.76 7.22
N PRO A 44 1.06 -14.48 8.35
CA PRO A 44 0.31 -14.15 9.55
C PRO A 44 0.72 -12.77 10.06
N TYR A 45 -0.25 -12.03 10.60
CA TYR A 45 0.00 -10.77 11.27
C TYR A 45 0.84 -11.01 12.54
N ARG A 46 1.92 -10.25 12.71
CA ARG A 46 2.78 -10.30 13.89
C ARG A 46 2.50 -9.07 14.75
N SER A 47 1.75 -9.22 15.84
CA SER A 47 1.41 -8.11 16.74
C SER A 47 2.62 -7.55 17.48
N GLU A 48 3.59 -8.41 17.80
CA GLU A 48 4.76 -8.04 18.59
C GLU A 48 5.99 -7.84 17.69
N ARG A 49 6.74 -6.77 17.99
CA ARG A 49 8.02 -6.48 17.34
C ARG A 49 9.14 -6.77 18.33
N PRO A 50 10.21 -7.49 17.94
CA PRO A 50 11.34 -7.73 18.82
C PRO A 50 12.07 -6.42 19.14
N ALA A 51 12.70 -6.35 20.32
CA ALA A 51 13.41 -5.16 20.77
C ALA A 51 14.64 -4.83 19.92
N VAL A 52 15.32 -5.86 19.41
CA VAL A 52 16.46 -5.73 18.49
C VAL A 52 16.10 -6.42 17.18
N LEU A 53 16.31 -5.72 16.07
CA LEU A 53 16.07 -6.23 14.72
C LEU A 53 17.41 -6.64 14.12
N ASN A 54 17.44 -7.74 13.39
CA ASN A 54 18.67 -8.24 12.77
C ASN A 54 19.02 -7.48 11.50
N ASN A 55 18.00 -6.96 10.79
CA ASN A 55 18.17 -6.21 9.55
C ASN A 55 17.06 -5.15 9.38
N VAL A 56 17.28 -4.22 8.45
CA VAL A 56 16.33 -3.13 8.14
C VAL A 56 15.04 -3.65 7.50
N LEU A 57 15.08 -4.80 6.82
CA LEU A 57 13.90 -5.38 6.18
C LEU A 57 12.87 -5.90 7.19
N GLU A 58 13.30 -6.27 8.41
CA GLU A 58 12.41 -6.63 9.52
C GLU A 58 11.65 -5.42 10.08
N ALA A 59 12.05 -4.19 9.72
CA ALA A 59 11.29 -2.99 10.03
C ALA A 59 10.10 -2.76 9.09
N ILE A 60 10.04 -3.49 7.97
CA ILE A 60 8.90 -3.48 7.07
C ILE A 60 7.75 -4.22 7.78
N HIS A 61 6.53 -3.69 7.66
CA HIS A 61 5.32 -4.11 8.39
C HIS A 61 5.14 -3.43 9.78
N ASN A 62 3.96 -3.61 10.40
CA ASN A 62 3.58 -2.97 11.67
C ASN A 62 3.61 -1.43 11.67
N THR A 63 3.21 -0.82 10.55
CA THR A 63 3.03 0.63 10.48
C THR A 63 1.87 1.07 11.38
N PRO A 64 2.06 2.07 12.26
CA PRO A 64 1.02 2.49 13.17
C PRO A 64 -0.15 3.11 12.41
N LEU A 65 -1.36 2.69 12.74
CA LEU A 65 -2.57 3.33 12.26
C LEU A 65 -2.86 4.55 13.16
N VAL A 66 -2.55 5.76 12.70
CA VAL A 66 -2.66 6.96 13.55
C VAL A 66 -3.99 7.68 13.33
N LYS A 67 -4.67 8.02 14.43
CA LYS A 67 -5.89 8.83 14.38
C LYS A 67 -5.58 10.28 14.00
N LEU A 68 -6.32 10.80 13.02
CA LEU A 68 -6.24 12.20 12.64
C LEU A 68 -7.12 13.06 13.57
N ASN A 69 -6.53 14.07 14.20
CA ASN A 69 -7.23 14.89 15.21
C ASN A 69 -7.62 16.30 14.75
N ARG A 70 -6.84 16.92 13.84
CA ARG A 70 -7.01 18.32 13.41
C ARG A 70 -7.68 18.43 12.04
N VAL A 71 -7.04 17.88 11.01
CA VAL A 71 -7.52 17.87 9.61
C VAL A 71 -9.00 17.46 9.47
N PRO A 72 -9.51 16.42 10.17
CA PRO A 72 -10.92 16.05 10.08
C PRO A 72 -11.86 17.13 10.61
N LYS A 73 -11.48 17.79 11.71
CA LYS A 73 -12.29 18.82 12.36
C LYS A 73 -12.34 20.10 11.53
N GLU A 74 -11.20 20.49 10.97
CA GLU A 74 -11.07 21.66 10.09
C GLU A 74 -11.94 21.49 8.83
N ASN A 75 -12.04 20.28 8.30
CA ASN A 75 -12.83 19.98 7.10
C ASN A 75 -14.29 19.57 7.40
N GLY A 76 -14.77 19.76 8.63
CA GLY A 76 -16.15 19.46 9.03
C GLY A 76 -16.51 17.97 9.05
N VAL A 77 -15.51 17.08 9.03
CA VAL A 77 -15.72 15.63 9.02
C VAL A 77 -16.03 15.13 10.43
N LYS A 78 -17.23 14.56 10.57
CA LYS A 78 -17.77 14.07 11.85
C LYS A 78 -17.36 12.63 12.19
N CYS A 79 -16.90 11.86 11.21
CA CYS A 79 -16.48 10.49 11.44
C CYS A 79 -15.06 10.41 12.03
N ASN A 80 -14.79 9.35 12.78
CA ASN A 80 -13.45 9.11 13.29
C ASN A 80 -12.56 8.63 12.13
N MET A 81 -11.67 9.50 11.65
CA MET A 81 -10.67 9.12 10.65
C MET A 81 -9.60 8.26 11.33
N CYS A 82 -9.63 6.97 10.99
CA CYS A 82 -8.91 5.85 11.62
C CYS A 82 -9.42 5.54 13.04
N ARG A 83 -10.20 4.45 13.14
CA ARG A 83 -10.76 3.92 14.39
C ARG A 83 -10.14 2.54 14.69
N PHE A 84 -9.66 2.38 15.92
CA PHE A 84 -9.22 1.10 16.48
C PHE A 84 -10.41 0.28 16.99
#